data_AF-A6T3R0-F1
#
_entry.id   AF-A6T3R0-F1
#
_cell.length_a   1.000
_cell.length_b   1.000
_cell.length_c   1.000
_cell.angle_alpha   90.00
_cell.angle_beta   90.00
_cell.angle_gamma   90.00
#
_symmetry.space_group_name_H-M   'P 1'
#
loop_
_entity.id
_entity.type
_entity.pdbx_description
1 polymer ?
#
loop_
_entity_poly.entity_id
_entity_poly.type
_entity_poly.pdbx_seq_one_letter_code
_entity_poly.pdbx_strand_id
1 'polypeptide(L)'
;MLIANKRKIGNGEAVQNLIERLGTLEYAIRQSMTVREDQDEPAEPQHIKEAAQCGIAADDAMSKGDLLNAVQTLHRARQKSANTKKA
;
A
#
# COMPACT_ATOMS: atom_id res chain seq x y z
N MET A 1 20.91 30.76 -15.25
CA MET A 1 21.07 29.70 -14.22
C MET A 1 19.67 29.30 -13.76
N LEU A 2 19.22 28.08 -14.11
CA LEU A 2 17.92 27.57 -13.69
C LEU A 2 18.04 27.07 -12.24
N ILE A 3 17.38 27.76 -11.33
CA ILE A 3 17.30 27.39 -9.92
C ILE A 3 16.49 26.09 -9.82
N ALA A 4 17.16 25.01 -9.43
CA ALA A 4 16.53 23.72 -9.18
C ALA A 4 15.51 23.86 -8.05
N ASN A 5 14.23 23.79 -8.40
CA ASN A 5 13.11 23.81 -7.46
C ASN A 5 13.08 22.48 -6.69
N LYS A 6 13.90 22.37 -5.63
CA LYS A 6 13.80 21.28 -4.64
C LYS A 6 12.48 21.45 -3.90
N ARG A 7 11.39 20.88 -4.42
CA ARG A 7 10.15 20.70 -3.66
C ARG A 7 10.48 19.86 -2.43
N LYS A 8 10.53 20.49 -1.26
CA LYS A 8 10.44 19.80 0.03
C LYS A 8 9.04 19.21 0.06
N ILE A 9 8.91 17.94 -0.29
CA ILE A 9 7.64 17.21 -0.12
C ILE A 9 7.32 17.29 1.36
N GLY A 10 6.20 17.96 1.68
CA GLY A 10 5.76 18.08 3.06
C GLY A 10 5.44 16.69 3.62
N ASN A 11 5.67 16.48 4.92
CA ASN A 11 5.37 15.20 5.57
C ASN A 11 3.90 14.76 5.37
N GLY A 12 2.98 15.71 5.17
CA GLY A 12 1.58 15.44 4.82
C GLY A 12 1.37 14.92 3.39
N GLU A 13 2.11 15.44 2.41
CA GLU A 13 2.00 15.01 1.00
C GLU A 13 2.55 13.59 0.83
N ALA A 14 3.65 13.25 1.51
CA ALA A 14 4.21 11.90 1.53
C ALA A 14 3.24 10.87 2.15
N VAL A 15 2.56 11.24 3.24
CA VAL A 15 1.55 10.38 3.89
C VAL A 15 0.33 10.19 3.00
N GLN A 16 -0.16 11.26 2.35
CA GLN A 16 -1.30 11.17 1.44
C GLN A 16 -0.98 10.29 0.22
N ASN A 17 0.20 10.46 -0.37
CA ASN A 17 0.67 9.62 -1.47
C ASN A 17 0.76 8.13 -1.05
N LEU A 18 1.27 7.84 0.15
CA LEU A 18 1.31 6.47 0.67
C LEU A 18 -0.10 5.88 0.86
N ILE A 19 -1.06 6.65 1.37
CA ILE A 19 -2.46 6.21 1.51
C ILE A 19 -3.05 5.87 0.14
N GLU A 20 -2.84 6.73 -0.86
CA GLU A 20 -3.33 6.50 -2.22
C GLU A 20 -2.73 5.24 -2.83
N ARG A 21 -1.40 5.06 -2.72
CA ARG A 21 -0.72 3.84 -3.20
C ARG A 21 -1.24 2.58 -2.53
N LEU A 22 -1.45 2.61 -1.22
CA LEU A 22 -2.03 1.48 -0.48
C LEU A 22 -3.45 1.16 -0.95
N GLY A 23 -4.26 2.18 -1.24
CA GLY A 23 -5.60 2.00 -1.81
C GLY A 23 -5.59 1.39 -3.21
N THR A 24 -4.68 1.83 -4.08
CA THR A 24 -4.50 1.24 -5.42
C THR A 24 -4.05 -0.21 -5.35
N LEU A 25 -3.08 -0.52 -4.48
CA LEU A 25 -2.60 -1.89 -4.29
C LEU A 25 -3.70 -2.81 -3.72
N GLU A 26 -4.48 -2.34 -2.74
CA GLU A 26 -5.63 -3.09 -2.22
C GLU A 26 -6.61 -3.45 -3.35
N TYR A 27 -6.92 -2.48 -4.21
CA TYR A 27 -7.82 -2.70 -5.34
C TYR A 27 -7.25 -3.72 -6.34
N ALA A 28 -5.96 -3.63 -6.68
CA ALA A 28 -5.29 -4.56 -7.59
C ALA A 28 -5.31 -6.00 -7.06
N ILE A 29 -4.97 -6.20 -5.77
CA ILE A 29 -5.01 -7.53 -5.14
C ILE A 29 -6.43 -8.10 -5.19
N ARG A 30 -7.45 -7.28 -4.90
CA ARG A 30 -8.86 -7.73 -5.00
C ARG A 30 -9.26 -8.10 -6.43
N GLN A 31 -8.78 -7.40 -7.44
CA GLN A 31 -9.06 -7.75 -8.85
C GLN A 31 -8.35 -9.05 -9.27
N SER A 32 -7.21 -9.39 -8.67
CA SER A 32 -6.51 -10.67 -8.89
C SER A 32 -7.17 -11.88 -8.20
N MET A 33 -8.23 -11.65 -7.42
CA MET A 33 -9.04 -12.69 -6.78
C MET A 33 -10.45 -12.62 -7.35
N THR A 34 -10.76 -13.55 -8.25
CA THR A 34 -12.07 -13.67 -8.89
C THR A 34 -13.05 -14.47 -8.06
N VAL A 35 -12.54 -15.41 -7.25
CA VAL A 35 -13.30 -16.26 -6.33
C VAL A 35 -12.67 -16.24 -4.93
N ARG A 36 -13.34 -16.88 -3.95
CA ARG A 36 -12.89 -16.83 -2.55
C ARG A 36 -11.63 -17.69 -2.33
N GLU A 37 -11.53 -18.79 -3.06
CA GLU A 37 -10.46 -19.77 -3.06
C GLU A 37 -9.12 -19.15 -3.49
N ASP A 38 -9.16 -18.10 -4.30
CA ASP A 38 -7.98 -17.37 -4.75
C ASP A 38 -7.21 -16.73 -3.56
N GLN A 39 -7.83 -16.59 -2.39
CA GLN A 39 -7.16 -16.06 -1.19
C GLN A 39 -6.00 -16.93 -0.73
N ASP A 40 -6.10 -18.25 -0.92
CA ASP A 40 -5.07 -19.21 -0.50
C ASP A 40 -3.97 -19.37 -1.56
N GLU A 41 -4.15 -18.79 -2.75
CA GLU A 41 -3.12 -18.79 -3.80
C GLU A 41 -1.94 -17.88 -3.44
N PRO A 42 -0.73 -18.17 -3.95
CA PRO A 42 0.41 -17.27 -3.81
C PRO A 42 0.10 -15.87 -4.35
N ALA A 43 0.51 -14.84 -3.61
CA ALA A 43 0.40 -13.48 -4.06
C ALA A 43 1.26 -13.23 -5.30
N GLU A 44 0.77 -12.37 -6.20
CA GLU A 44 1.54 -12.02 -7.39
C GLU A 44 2.84 -11.31 -7.01
N PRO A 45 3.99 -11.65 -7.65
CA PRO A 45 5.28 -11.02 -7.34
C PRO A 45 5.26 -9.49 -7.47
N GLN A 46 4.43 -8.95 -8.37
CA GLN A 46 4.26 -7.51 -8.52
C GLN A 46 3.60 -6.89 -7.27
N HIS A 47 2.57 -7.52 -6.71
CA HIS A 47 1.89 -7.03 -5.51
C HIS A 47 2.81 -7.07 -4.29
N ILE A 48 3.62 -8.14 -4.15
CA ILE A 48 4.61 -8.28 -3.08
C ILE A 48 5.65 -7.16 -3.16
N LYS A 49 6.20 -6.92 -4.35
CA LYS A 49 7.18 -5.85 -4.59
C LYS A 49 6.61 -4.47 -4.25
N GLU A 50 5.38 -4.19 -4.63
CA GLU A 50 4.73 -2.92 -4.33
C GLU A 50 4.39 -2.78 -2.83
N ALA A 51 3.95 -3.85 -2.18
CA ALA A 51 3.73 -3.89 -0.74
C ALA A 51 5.03 -3.57 0.04
N ALA A 52 6.16 -4.15 -0.38
CA ALA A 52 7.48 -3.87 0.18
C ALA A 52 7.86 -2.38 0.03
N GLN A 53 7.58 -1.76 -1.13
CA GLN A 53 7.80 -0.32 -1.33
C GLN A 53 6.91 0.57 -0.46
N CYS A 54 5.75 0.06 -0.04
CA CYS A 54 4.85 0.72 0.90
C CYS A 54 5.23 0.47 2.37
N GLY A 55 6.28 -0.31 2.64
CA GLY A 55 6.79 -0.62 3.97
C GLY A 55 6.13 -1.83 4.64
N ILE A 56 5.48 -2.70 3.87
CA ILE A 56 4.96 -3.98 4.35
C ILE A 56 6.08 -5.01 4.24
N ALA A 57 6.35 -5.75 5.31
CA ALA A 57 7.23 -6.91 5.23
C ALA A 57 6.46 -8.03 4.51
N ALA A 58 6.68 -8.14 3.20
CA ALA A 58 6.07 -9.14 2.35
C ALA A 58 7.15 -10.07 1.79
N ASP A 59 6.86 -11.37 1.79
CA ASP A 59 7.71 -12.41 1.22
C ASP A 59 6.98 -13.17 0.11
N ASP A 60 7.75 -13.92 -0.69
CA ASP A 60 7.25 -14.67 -1.85
C ASP A 60 6.34 -15.86 -1.48
N ALA A 61 6.25 -16.21 -0.19
CA ALA A 61 5.41 -17.29 0.31
C ALA A 61 4.02 -16.79 0.79
N MET A 62 3.81 -15.47 0.86
CA MET A 62 2.52 -14.91 1.25
C MET A 62 1.41 -15.29 0.28
N SER A 63 0.25 -15.65 0.83
CA SER A 63 -0.97 -15.82 0.06
C SER A 63 -1.55 -14.45 -0.35
N LYS A 64 -2.41 -14.43 -1.38
CA LYS A 64 -3.15 -13.21 -1.78
C LYS A 64 -3.99 -12.67 -0.60
N GLY A 65 -4.59 -13.56 0.20
CA GLY A 65 -5.36 -13.21 1.38
C GLY A 65 -4.53 -12.55 2.47
N ASP A 66 -3.37 -13.14 2.80
CA ASP A 66 -2.44 -12.58 3.79
C ASP A 66 -1.93 -11.21 3.37
N LEU A 67 -1.56 -11.07 2.09
CA LEU A 67 -1.07 -9.81 1.54
C LEU A 67 -2.17 -8.75 1.56
N LEU A 68 -3.40 -9.10 1.16
CA LEU A 68 -4.54 -8.18 1.21
C LEU A 68 -4.78 -7.68 2.65
N ASN A 69 -4.73 -8.57 3.64
CA ASN A 69 -4.94 -8.21 5.04
C ASN A 69 -3.84 -7.28 5.57
N ALA A 70 -2.58 -7.53 5.20
CA ALA A 70 -1.45 -6.67 5.57
C ALA A 70 -1.60 -5.26 4.97
N VAL A 71 -1.96 -5.17 3.68
CA VAL A 71 -2.21 -3.90 2.99
C VAL A 71 -3.35 -3.12 3.66
N GLN A 72 -4.49 -3.77 3.92
CA GLN A 72 -5.63 -3.14 4.59
C GLN A 72 -5.29 -2.62 5.99
N THR A 73 -4.54 -3.41 6.76
CA THR A 73 -4.10 -3.04 8.11
C THR A 73 -3.26 -1.77 8.08
N LEU A 74 -2.26 -1.70 7.21
CA LEU A 74 -1.43 -0.52 7.05
C LEU A 74 -2.22 0.67 6.49
N HIS A 75 -3.08 0.44 5.51
CA HIS A 75 -3.93 1.47 4.90
C HIS A 75 -4.79 2.18 5.96
N ARG A 76 -5.50 1.41 6.80
CA ARG A 76 -6.31 1.95 7.90
C ARG A 76 -5.47 2.68 8.94
N ALA A 77 -4.30 2.14 9.30
CA ALA A 77 -3.39 2.79 10.24
C ALA A 77 -2.92 4.16 9.73
N ARG A 78 -2.59 4.27 8.44
CA ARG A 78 -2.18 5.53 7.80
C ARG A 78 -3.32 6.52 7.70
N GLN A 79 -4.51 6.10 7.27
CA GLN A 79 -5.71 6.95 7.26
C GLN A 79 -6.01 7.53 8.65
N LYS A 80 -5.97 6.70 9.70
CA LYS A 80 -6.17 7.15 11.09
C LYS A 80 -5.13 8.20 11.49
N SER A 81 -3.85 7.95 11.20
CA SER A 81 -2.75 8.87 11.53
C SER A 81 -2.84 10.22 10.80
N ALA A 82 -3.40 10.24 9.59
CA ALA A 82 -3.62 11.46 8.82
C ALA A 82 -4.79 12.27 9.39
N ASN A 83 -5.85 11.60 9.86
CA ASN A 83 -7.02 12.28 10.43
C ASN A 83 -6.71 12.89 11.82
N THR A 84 -5.91 12.22 12.65
CA THR A 84 -5.49 12.75 13.96
C THR A 84 -4.55 13.95 13.89
N LYS A 85 -3.91 14.22 12.74
CA LYS A 85 -3.05 15.41 12.55
C LYS A 85 -3.82 16.65 12.06
N LYS A 86 -5.10 16.48 11.69
CA LYS A 86 -5.99 17.56 11.25
C LYS A 86 -6.94 18.05 12.35
N ALA A 87 -7.03 17.32 13.48
CA ALA A 87 -7.80 17.68 14.67
C ALA A 87 -6.91 18.40 15.68
#